data_AF-A0A5T1BQR5-F1
#
_entry.id   AF-A0A5T1BQR5-F1
#
_cell.length_a   1.000
_cell.length_b   1.000
_cell.length_c   1.000
_cell.angle_alpha   90.00
_cell.angle_beta   90.00
_cell.angle_gamma   90.00
#
_symmetry.space_group_name_H-M   'P 1'
#
loop_
_entity.id
_entity.type
_entity.pdbx_description
1 polymer ?
#
loop_
_entity_poly.entity_id
_entity_poly.type
_entity_poly.pdbx_seq_one_letter_code
_entity_poly.pdbx_strand_id
1 'polypeptide(L)'
;GQNFFDICDLLYRENEAFNLENQDFLEFFYALGKISKHDDTHQFVFKNSNFKMLKILKDNSFNAGLEFSYRCSECKNVMPLFFYHCPVCYEFNTCKIIYEVKNNETH
;
A
#
# COMPACT_ATOMS: atom_id res chain seq x y z
N GLY A 1 16.66 -6.10 -4.14
CA GLY A 1 15.94 -5.34 -3.11
C GLY A 1 14.67 -6.07 -2.73
N GLN A 2 14.08 -5.78 -1.58
CA GLN A 2 12.77 -6.32 -1.20
C GLN A 2 11.68 -5.82 -2.17
N ASN A 3 10.72 -6.67 -2.50
CA ASN A 3 9.61 -6.34 -3.39
C ASN A 3 8.51 -5.62 -2.60
N PHE A 4 8.14 -4.42 -3.02
CA PHE A 4 7.10 -3.61 -2.38
C PHE A 4 5.78 -4.37 -2.21
N PHE A 5 5.34 -5.09 -3.25
CA PHE A 5 4.02 -5.73 -3.29
C PHE A 5 3.87 -6.89 -2.29
N ASP A 6 4.99 -7.41 -1.79
CA ASP A 6 4.99 -8.54 -0.85
C ASP A 6 4.97 -8.08 0.62
N ILE A 7 5.24 -6.80 0.88
CA ILE A 7 5.40 -6.26 2.24
C ILE A 7 4.65 -4.95 2.50
N CYS A 8 3.89 -4.42 1.54
CA CYS A 8 3.28 -3.09 1.66
C CYS A 8 2.32 -2.93 2.87
N ASP A 9 1.71 -4.03 3.34
CA ASP A 9 0.89 -4.07 4.55
C ASP A 9 1.73 -3.94 5.84
N LEU A 10 2.92 -4.54 5.86
CA LEU A 10 3.90 -4.37 6.92
C LEU A 10 4.43 -2.94 6.90
N LEU A 11 4.83 -2.43 5.73
CA LEU A 11 5.32 -1.05 5.56
C LEU A 11 4.32 0.00 6.07
N TYR A 12 3.02 -0.27 5.95
CA TYR A 12 1.97 0.64 6.43
C TYR A 12 1.98 0.82 7.95
N ARG A 13 2.46 -0.18 8.69
CA ARG A 13 2.57 -0.16 10.15
C ARG A 13 3.88 0.45 10.62
N GLU A 14 4.88 0.50 9.75
CA GLU A 14 6.19 1.06 10.06
C GLU A 14 6.16 2.59 10.08
N ASN A 15 7.02 3.18 10.90
CA ASN A 15 7.09 4.62 11.06
C ASN A 15 8.13 5.31 10.16
N GLU A 16 9.07 4.55 9.61
CA GLU A 16 10.23 5.08 8.90
C GLU A 16 10.18 4.77 7.40
N ALA A 17 10.52 5.78 6.60
CA ALA A 17 10.60 5.66 5.15
C ALA A 17 12.00 5.19 4.72
N PHE A 18 12.07 4.25 3.78
CA PHE A 18 13.31 3.69 3.28
C PHE A 18 13.20 3.28 1.81
N ASN A 19 14.34 2.92 1.20
CA ASN A 19 14.41 2.46 -0.20
C ASN A 19 13.75 3.44 -1.20
N LEU A 20 13.94 4.75 -0.98
CA LEU A 20 13.29 5.82 -1.74
C LEU A 20 13.75 5.92 -3.20
N GLU A 21 14.81 5.21 -3.57
CA GLU A 21 15.23 5.02 -4.97
C GLU A 21 14.22 4.16 -5.76
N ASN A 22 13.45 3.32 -5.07
CA ASN A 22 12.36 2.55 -5.68
C ASN A 22 11.08 3.39 -5.73
N GLN A 23 10.52 3.52 -6.93
CA GLN A 23 9.34 4.34 -7.15
C GLN A 23 8.11 3.89 -6.35
N ASP A 24 7.87 2.59 -6.15
CA ASP A 24 6.70 2.12 -5.39
C ASP A 24 6.81 2.51 -3.91
N PHE A 25 8.01 2.37 -3.33
CA PHE A 25 8.29 2.82 -1.95
C PHE A 25 8.17 4.34 -1.83
N LEU A 26 8.74 5.08 -2.78
CA LEU A 26 8.65 6.54 -2.83
C LEU A 26 7.18 7.00 -2.88
N GLU A 27 6.38 6.43 -3.79
CA GLU A 27 4.96 6.78 -3.93
C GLU A 27 4.17 6.46 -2.67
N PHE A 28 4.43 5.29 -2.08
CA PHE A 28 3.78 4.85 -0.85
C PHE A 28 4.08 5.80 0.32
N PHE A 29 5.35 6.04 0.63
CA PHE A 29 5.72 6.91 1.76
C PHE A 29 5.32 8.36 1.55
N TYR A 30 5.33 8.85 0.30
CA TYR A 30 4.84 10.18 -0.01
C TYR A 30 3.33 10.29 0.19
N ALA A 31 2.54 9.29 -0.23
CA ALA A 31 1.10 9.25 0.01
C ALA A 31 0.74 9.16 1.49
N LEU A 32 1.58 8.48 2.29
CA LEU A 32 1.41 8.42 3.75
C LEU A 32 1.76 9.73 4.46
N GLY A 33 2.45 10.66 3.80
CA GLY A 33 2.96 11.90 4.40
C GLY A 33 4.21 11.70 5.24
N LYS A 34 4.91 10.56 5.09
CA LYS A 34 6.15 10.24 5.84
C LYS A 34 7.38 10.94 5.26
N ILE A 35 7.29 11.41 4.02
CA ILE A 35 8.30 12.23 3.36
C ILE A 35 7.65 13.47 2.76
N SER A 36 8.34 14.60 2.82
CA SER A 36 7.95 15.84 2.16
C SER A 36 8.70 16.00 0.83
N LYS A 37 8.06 16.61 -0.18
CA LYS A 37 8.79 17.14 -1.33
C LYS A 37 9.62 18.32 -0.84
N HIS A 38 10.88 18.11 -0.51
CA HIS A 38 11.75 19.24 -0.18
C HIS A 38 13.04 19.35 -0.99
N ASP A 39 13.29 18.43 -1.94
CA ASP A 39 14.37 18.61 -2.91
C ASP A 39 13.94 18.18 -4.32
N ASP A 40 14.10 19.13 -5.24
CA ASP A 40 14.40 19.00 -6.66
C ASP A 40 13.35 18.51 -7.70
N THR A 41 12.71 19.52 -8.31
CA THR A 41 12.67 19.82 -9.76
C THR A 41 12.14 18.81 -10.78
N HIS A 42 11.47 17.72 -10.39
CA HIS A 42 10.65 16.95 -11.33
C HIS A 42 9.21 16.85 -10.83
N GLN A 43 8.24 17.06 -11.74
CA GLN A 43 6.83 16.76 -11.48
C GLN A 43 6.72 15.29 -11.08
N PHE A 44 6.73 15.02 -9.78
CA PHE A 44 6.39 13.69 -9.27
C PHE A 44 4.95 13.38 -9.69
N VAL A 45 4.79 12.30 -10.45
CA VAL A 45 3.51 11.79 -10.92
C VAL A 45 3.29 10.43 -10.30
N PHE A 46 2.19 10.28 -9.57
CA PHE A 46 1.73 8.99 -9.08
C PHE A 46 1.42 8.06 -10.25
N LYS A 47 2.06 6.88 -10.28
CA LYS A 47 1.61 5.75 -11.10
C LYS A 47 0.45 5.01 -10.43
N ASN A 48 0.42 4.98 -9.10
CA ASN A 48 -0.61 4.31 -8.34
C ASN A 48 -1.79 5.24 -8.00
N SER A 49 -2.98 4.93 -8.51
CA SER A 49 -4.19 5.73 -8.30
C SER A 49 -4.65 5.74 -6.84
N ASN A 50 -4.48 4.64 -6.09
CA ASN A 50 -4.83 4.58 -4.67
C ASN A 50 -3.92 5.51 -3.85
N PHE A 51 -2.62 5.56 -4.16
CA PHE A 51 -1.68 6.46 -3.46
C PHE A 51 -1.95 7.93 -3.79
N LYS A 52 -2.26 8.23 -5.05
CA LYS A 52 -2.72 9.57 -5.45
C LYS A 52 -3.97 10.00 -4.67
N MET A 53 -4.97 9.12 -4.60
CA MET A 53 -6.23 9.38 -3.89
C MET A 53 -6.00 9.58 -2.40
N LEU A 54 -5.23 8.69 -1.76
CA LEU A 54 -4.88 8.80 -0.34
C LEU A 54 -4.18 10.13 -0.02
N LYS A 55 -3.21 10.53 -0.85
CA LYS A 55 -2.48 11.79 -0.68
C LYS A 55 -3.41 13.00 -0.74
N ILE A 56 -4.26 13.07 -1.77
CA ILE A 56 -5.23 14.17 -1.94
C ILE A 56 -6.15 14.27 -0.73
N LEU A 57 -6.69 13.14 -0.26
CA LEU A 57 -7.59 13.12 0.88
C LEU A 57 -6.88 13.60 2.16
N LYS A 58 -5.69 13.07 2.45
CA LYS A 58 -4.90 13.49 3.62
C LYS A 58 -4.50 14.96 3.58
N ASP A 59 -4.08 15.47 2.41
CA ASP A 59 -3.72 16.89 2.23
C ASP A 59 -4.92 17.83 2.41
N ASN A 60 -6.14 17.31 2.21
CA ASN A 60 -7.39 18.03 2.47
C ASN A 60 -8.02 17.69 3.83
N SER A 61 -7.21 17.18 4.77
CA SER A 61 -7.62 16.89 6.16
C SER A 61 -8.74 15.86 6.34
N PHE A 62 -8.99 15.01 5.34
CA PHE A 62 -9.84 13.83 5.52
C PHE A 62 -9.10 12.78 6.34
N ASN A 63 -9.81 12.11 7.25
CA ASN A 63 -9.28 10.93 7.95
C ASN A 63 -9.30 9.73 6.99
N ALA A 64 -8.34 9.66 6.07
CA ALA A 64 -8.23 8.57 5.09
C ALA A 64 -7.06 7.62 5.41
N GLY A 65 -7.30 6.32 5.25
CA GLY A 65 -6.30 5.27 5.44
C GLY A 65 -6.29 4.27 4.30
N LEU A 66 -5.37 3.31 4.40
CA LEU A 66 -5.39 2.10 3.57
C LEU A 66 -5.98 0.95 4.38
N GLU A 67 -6.88 0.21 3.76
CA GLU A 67 -7.33 -1.10 4.23
C GLU A 67 -6.72 -2.17 3.34
N PHE A 68 -6.27 -3.26 3.96
CA PHE A 68 -5.58 -4.36 3.29
C PHE A 68 -6.44 -5.61 3.27
N SER A 69 -6.39 -6.34 2.16
CA SER A 69 -6.98 -7.67 2.01
C SER A 69 -6.04 -8.58 1.22
N TYR A 70 -6.23 -9.90 1.35
CA TYR A 70 -5.28 -10.88 0.83
C TYR A 70 -5.98 -11.81 -0.15
N ARG A 71 -5.61 -11.75 -1.43
CA ARG A 71 -6.29 -12.51 -2.49
C ARG A 71 -5.41 -13.62 -3.04
N CYS A 72 -5.96 -14.82 -3.16
CA CYS A 72 -5.27 -15.92 -3.84
C CYS A 72 -5.22 -15.67 -5.36
N SER A 73 -4.04 -15.80 -5.97
CA SER A 73 -3.88 -15.66 -7.41
C SER A 73 -4.56 -16.76 -8.21
N GLU A 74 -4.76 -17.93 -7.62
CA GLU A 74 -5.33 -19.10 -8.31
C GLU A 74 -6.84 -19.13 -8.16
N CYS A 75 -7.36 -19.36 -6.95
CA CYS A 75 -8.80 -19.50 -6.73
C CYS A 75 -9.54 -18.18 -6.52
N LYS A 76 -8.84 -17.04 -6.53
CA LYS A 76 -9.39 -15.68 -6.37
C LYS A 76 -10.11 -15.37 -5.04
N ASN A 77 -10.16 -16.32 -4.11
CA ASN A 77 -10.73 -16.08 -2.79
C ASN A 77 -9.93 -15.01 -2.03
N VAL A 78 -10.65 -14.17 -1.29
CA VAL A 78 -10.10 -13.10 -0.46
C VAL A 78 -10.16 -13.54 1.00
N MET A 79 -9.05 -13.38 1.71
CA MET A 79 -8.85 -13.73 3.11
C MET A 79 -8.63 -12.45 3.93
N PRO A 80 -9.04 -12.45 5.21
CA PRO A 80 -8.83 -11.31 6.10
C PRO A 80 -7.38 -11.19 6.60
N LEU A 81 -6.55 -12.21 6.41
CA LEU A 81 -5.16 -12.28 6.87
C LEU A 81 -4.26 -12.82 5.77
N PHE A 82 -2.98 -12.45 5.83
CA PHE A 82 -1.93 -13.01 4.98
C PHE A 82 -1.88 -14.53 5.09
N PHE A 83 -1.59 -15.20 3.97
CA PHE A 83 -1.42 -16.64 3.94
C PHE A 83 -0.28 -17.04 3.00
N TYR A 84 0.55 -17.98 3.45
CA TYR A 84 1.53 -18.62 2.57
C TYR A 84 0.89 -19.74 1.72
N HIS A 85 -0.01 -20.49 2.35
CA HIS A 85 -0.76 -21.58 1.74
C HIS A 85 -2.25 -21.21 1.71
N CYS A 86 -2.86 -21.24 0.54
CA CYS A 86 -4.26 -20.84 0.39
C CYS A 86 -5.18 -21.85 1.11
N PRO A 87 -6.00 -21.42 2.10
CA PRO A 87 -6.88 -22.34 2.83
C PRO A 87 -8.03 -22.89 1.99
N VAL A 88 -8.25 -22.36 0.78
CA VAL A 88 -9.35 -22.78 -0.10
C VAL A 88 -8.88 -23.77 -1.17
N CYS A 89 -7.81 -23.44 -1.90
CA CYS A 89 -7.32 -24.27 -3.00
C CYS A 89 -5.99 -24.96 -2.75
N TYR A 90 -5.42 -24.80 -1.55
CA TYR A 90 -4.18 -25.44 -1.10
C TYR A 90 -2.90 -25.09 -1.90
N GLU A 91 -3.00 -24.14 -2.82
CA GLU A 91 -1.86 -23.65 -3.58
C GLU A 91 -0.93 -22.77 -2.72
N PHE A 92 0.37 -22.92 -2.95
CA PHE A 92 1.43 -22.26 -2.21
C PHE A 92 1.88 -20.97 -2.88
N ASN A 93 2.24 -19.97 -2.08
CA ASN A 93 2.85 -18.72 -2.55
C ASN A 93 1.97 -17.96 -3.56
N THR A 94 0.66 -17.98 -3.34
CA THR A 94 -0.36 -17.38 -4.23
C THR A 94 -0.99 -16.11 -3.66
N CYS A 95 -0.62 -15.71 -2.45
CA CYS A 95 -1.20 -14.54 -1.80
C CYS A 95 -0.73 -13.24 -2.46
N LYS A 96 -1.68 -12.43 -2.89
CA LYS A 96 -1.47 -11.05 -3.34
C LYS A 96 -2.09 -10.09 -2.33
N ILE A 97 -1.28 -9.15 -1.86
CA ILE A 97 -1.76 -8.07 -1.00
C ILE A 97 -2.49 -7.06 -1.87
N ILE A 98 -3.74 -6.77 -1.51
CA ILE A 98 -4.58 -5.75 -2.11
C ILE A 98 -4.77 -4.65 -1.08
N TYR A 99 -4.77 -3.39 -1.53
CA TYR A 99 -5.02 -2.24 -0.68
C TYR A 99 -5.98 -1.27 -1.35
N GLU A 100 -6.89 -0.72 -0.55
CA GLU A 100 -7.91 0.24 -0.98
C GLU A 100 -7.91 1.45 -0.03
N VAL A 101 -8.25 2.62 -0.56
CA VAL A 101 -8.39 3.82 0.28
C VAL A 101 -9.75 3.81 0.97
N LYS A 102 -9.75 4.00 2.29
CA LYS A 102 -10.94 4.02 3.13
C LYS A 102 -11.06 5.33 3.88
N ASN A 103 -12.29 5.80 4.04
CA ASN A 103 -12.62 6.87 4.97
C ASN A 103 -12.73 6.28 6.38
N ASN A 104 -11.93 6.79 7.31
CA ASN A 104 -11.87 6.39 8.71
C ASN A 104 -12.56 7.41 9.64
N GLU A 105 -13.32 8.38 9.12
CA GLU A 105 -14.07 9.35 9.94
C GLU A 105 -15.06 8.70 10.93
N THR A 106 -15.49 7.46 10.67
CA THR A 106 -16.44 6.72 11.51
C THR A 106 -15.77 5.73 12.47
N HIS A 107 -14.43 5.69 12.55
CA HIS A 107 -13.67 4.82 13.44
C HIS A 107 -12.78 5.60 14.39
#